data_AF-A0A3N5ZU74-F1
#
_entry.id   AF-A0A3N5ZU74-F1
#
_cell.length_a   1.000
_cell.length_b   1.000
_cell.length_c   1.000
_cell.angle_alpha   90.00
_cell.angle_beta   90.00
_cell.angle_gamma   90.00
#
_symmetry.space_group_name_H-M   'P 1'
#
loop_
_entity.id
_entity.type
_entity.pdbx_description
1 polymer ?
#
loop_
_entity_poly.entity_id
_entity_poly.type
_entity_poly.pdbx_seq_one_letter_code
_entity_poly.pdbx_strand_id
1 'polypeptide(L)' 'MKDKRKAEEDRADYFRASVGAMLIDNLGRILVLKRTDTAGRGWQMPQGGIRPGENPEAALARELREETGLAPGDVTVLA' A
#
# COMPACT_ATOMS: atom_id res chain seq x y z
N MET A 1 -8.79 17.48 -31.85
CA MET A 1 -8.56 17.77 -30.42
C MET A 1 -9.47 16.82 -29.63
N LYS A 2 -9.00 15.58 -29.38
CA LYS A 2 -9.82 14.56 -28.70
C LYS A 2 -9.88 14.90 -27.21
N ASP A 3 -11.08 14.74 -26.68
CA ASP A 3 -11.58 15.23 -25.40
C ASP A 3 -10.74 14.70 -24.22
N LYS A 4 -10.08 15.61 -23.48
CA LYS A 4 -9.23 15.25 -22.34
C LYS A 4 -10.01 14.61 -21.18
N ARG A 5 -11.31 14.93 -21.05
CA ARG A 5 -12.16 14.42 -19.97
C ARG A 5 -12.44 12.93 -20.07
N LYS A 6 -12.64 12.43 -21.29
CA LYS A 6 -12.91 10.99 -21.52
C LYS A 6 -11.71 10.11 -21.21
N ALA A 7 -10.49 10.63 -21.39
CA ALA A 7 -9.25 9.91 -21.07
C ALA A 7 -8.93 9.87 -19.56
N GLU A 8 -9.49 10.79 -18.77
CA GLU A 8 -9.38 10.78 -17.30
C GLU A 8 -10.38 9.80 -16.66
N GLU A 9 -11.60 9.72 -17.19
CA GLU A 9 -12.61 8.74 -16.76
C GLU A 9 -12.14 7.29 -17.04
N ASP A 10 -11.53 7.02 -18.20
CA ASP A 10 -10.97 5.70 -18.53
C ASP A 10 -9.80 5.29 -17.60
N ARG A 11 -9.03 6.24 -17.04
CA ARG A 11 -7.84 5.91 -16.22
C ARG A 11 -8.18 5.27 -14.87
N ALA A 12 -9.32 5.62 -14.28
CA ALA A 12 -9.76 5.03 -13.01
C ALA A 12 -10.04 3.53 -13.14
N ASP A 13 -10.45 3.07 -14.32
CA ASP A 13 -10.67 1.65 -14.61
C ASP A 13 -9.36 0.85 -14.76
N TYR A 14 -8.23 1.53 -15.02
CA TYR A 14 -6.91 0.90 -15.17
C TYR A 14 -6.06 0.86 -13.90
N PHE A 15 -6.38 1.67 -12.88
CA PHE A 15 -5.60 1.74 -11.65
C PHE A 15 -6.44 1.41 -10.42
N ARG A 16 -5.97 0.41 -9.66
CA ARG A 16 -6.55 0.10 -8.35
C ARG A 16 -5.98 1.04 -7.30
N ALA A 17 -6.85 1.84 -6.67
CA ALA A 17 -6.48 2.65 -5.51
C ALA A 17 -5.86 1.76 -4.40
N SER A 18 -4.67 2.12 -3.94
CA SER A 18 -3.86 1.30 -3.03
C SER A 18 -3.05 2.19 -2.09
N VAL A 19 -2.63 1.61 -0.97
CA VAL A 19 -1.74 2.21 0.03
C VAL A 19 -0.50 1.32 0.19
N GLY A 20 0.60 1.92 0.61
CA GLY A 20 1.83 1.22 0.96
C GLY A 20 2.50 1.85 2.16
N ALA A 21 3.15 1.04 2.99
CA ALA A 21 3.85 1.49 4.19
C ALA A 21 5.37 1.34 4.02
N MET A 22 6.13 2.40 4.31
CA MET A 22 7.57 2.29 4.53
C MET A 22 7.89 2.29 6.01
N LEU A 23 8.22 1.11 6.54
CA LEU A 23 8.61 0.96 7.93
C LEU A 23 10.13 1.04 8.05
N ILE A 24 10.57 1.91 8.95
CA ILE A 24 11.98 2.11 9.28
C ILE A 24 12.13 1.85 10.78
N ASP A 25 13.13 1.07 11.17
CA ASP A 25 13.45 0.88 12.58
C ASP A 25 14.46 1.94 13.10
N ASN A 26 14.79 1.86 14.39
CA ASN A 26 15.74 2.77 15.03
C ASN A 26 17.19 2.66 14.52
N LEU A 27 17.50 1.65 13.71
CA LEU A 27 18.80 1.47 13.06
C LEU A 27 18.78 1.94 11.60
N GLY A 28 17.65 2.50 11.13
CA GLY A 28 17.50 2.95 9.75
C GLY A 28 17.28 1.82 8.75
N ARG A 29 16.94 0.61 9.21
CA ARG A 29 16.67 -0.54 8.32
C ARG A 29 15.22 -0.49 7.86
N ILE A 30 14.98 -0.91 6.62
CA ILE A 30 13.66 -0.92 5.99
C ILE A 30 13.08 -2.34 6.01
N LEU A 31 11.82 -2.48 6.41
CA LEU A 31 11.12 -3.76 6.30
C LEU A 31 10.71 -4.02 4.84
N VAL A 32 11.17 -5.15 4.30
CA VAL A 32 10.70 -5.71 3.02
C VAL A 32 10.20 -7.13 3.23
N LEU A 33 9.07 -7.46 2.62
CA LEU A 33 8.42 -8.76 2.68
C LEU A 33 8.70 -9.54 1.40
N LYS A 34 9.02 -10.83 1.55
CA LYS A 34 9.16 -11.74 0.41
C LYS A 34 7.78 -12.26 0.00
N ARG A 35 7.43 -12.07 -1.27
CA ARG A 35 6.21 -12.59 -1.86
C ARG A 35 6.25 -14.12 -1.89
N THR A 36 5.16 -14.75 -1.45
CA THR A 36 5.00 -16.20 -1.44
C THR A 36 4.67 -16.76 -2.83
N ASP A 37 4.09 -15.95 -3.70
CA ASP A 37 3.57 -16.33 -5.02
C ASP A 37 4.57 -16.14 -6.16
N THR A 38 5.77 -15.62 -5.88
CA THR A 38 6.79 -15.33 -6.89
C THR A 38 8.01 -16.20 -6.61
N ALA A 39 8.44 -17.01 -7.57
CA ALA A 39 9.60 -17.90 -7.43
C ALA A 39 10.91 -17.11 -7.20
N GLY A 40 11.20 -16.79 -5.95
CA GLY A 40 12.49 -16.33 -5.45
C GLY A 40 12.82 -14.84 -5.60
N ARG A 41 12.11 -14.06 -6.42
CA ARG A 41 12.54 -12.67 -6.76
C ARG A 41 11.58 -11.54 -6.38
N GLY A 42 10.44 -11.82 -5.78
CA GLY A 42 9.49 -10.77 -5.37
C GLY A 42 9.75 -10.30 -3.95
N TRP A 43 10.38 -9.14 -3.77
CA TRP A 43 10.41 -8.43 -2.49
C TRP A 43 9.59 -7.15 -2.62
N GLN A 44 8.78 -6.84 -1.62
CA GLN A 44 7.93 -5.65 -1.63
C GLN A 44 7.81 -5.04 -0.23
N MET A 45 7.41 -3.78 -0.19
CA MET A 45 6.91 -3.17 1.03
C MET A 45 5.51 -3.72 1.37
N PRO A 46 5.07 -3.63 2.63
CA PRO A 46 3.67 -3.87 2.95
C PRO A 46 2.76 -2.95 2.15
N GLN A 47 1.75 -3.50 1.48
CA GLN A 47 0.85 -2.74 0.62
C GLN A 47 -0.46 -3.48 0.39
N GLY A 48 -1.50 -2.72 0.04
CA GLY A 48 -2.73 -3.32 -0.46
C GLY A 48 -3.76 -2.32 -0.92
N GLY A 49 -4.90 -2.84 -1.35
CA GLY A 49 -5.92 -2.03 -2.01
C GLY A 49 -6.83 -1.33 -1.01
N ILE A 50 -7.23 -0.11 -1.36
CA ILE A 50 -8.27 0.61 -0.65
C ILE A 50 -9.63 0.01 -1.04
N ARG A 51 -10.44 -0.39 -0.05
CA ARG A 51 -11.79 -0.91 -0.29
C ARG A 51 -12.77 0.23 -0.61
N PRO A 52 -13.90 -0.03 -1.30
CA PRO A 52 -14.92 0.99 -1.52
C PRO A 52 -15.40 1.63 -0.22
N GLY A 53 -15.30 2.96 -0.11
CA GLY A 53 -15.68 3.72 1.08
C GLY A 53 -14.66 3.69 2.23
N GLU A 54 -13.55 2.98 2.08
CA GLU A 54 -12.45 2.96 3.06
C GLU A 54 -11.57 4.20 2.84
N ASN A 55 -11.21 4.90 3.92
CA ASN A 55 -10.23 5.99 3.83
C ASN A 55 -8.80 5.41 3.77
N PRO A 56 -7.82 6.16 3.24
CA PRO A 56 -6.46 5.67 3.09
C PRO A 56 -5.80 5.25 4.41
N GLU A 57 -6.06 5.95 5.51
CA GLU A 57 -5.48 5.66 6.83
C GLU A 57 -5.99 4.33 7.40
N ALA A 58 -7.29 4.05 7.26
CA ALA A 58 -7.89 2.79 7.69
C ALA A 58 -7.42 1.64 6.80
N ALA A 59 -7.32 1.84 5.48
CA ALA A 59 -6.75 0.86 4.57
C ALA A 59 -5.31 0.54 4.97
N LEU A 60 -4.48 1.55 5.25
CA LEU A 60 -3.09 1.36 5.63
C LEU A 60 -2.96 0.59 6.96
N ALA A 61 -3.75 0.95 7.97
CA ALA A 61 -3.76 0.26 9.25
C ALA A 61 -4.18 -1.22 9.13
N ARG A 62 -5.18 -1.50 8.27
CA ARG A 62 -5.65 -2.86 8.00
C ARG A 62 -4.58 -3.69 7.28
N GLU A 63 -4.04 -3.20 6.18
CA GLU A 63 -3.02 -3.92 5.39
C GLU A 63 -1.76 -4.18 6.23
N LEU A 64 -1.34 -3.20 7.03
CA LEU A 64 -0.20 -3.36 7.93
C LEU A 64 -0.43 -4.50 8.92
N ARG A 65 -1.63 -4.58 9.51
CA ARG A 65 -1.99 -5.65 10.44
C ARG A 65 -2.10 -7.01 9.73
N GLU A 66 -2.68 -7.07 8.54
CA GLU A 66 -2.87 -8.30 7.76
C GLU A 66 -1.52 -8.89 7.30
N GLU A 67 -0.58 -8.07 6.84
CA GLU A 67 0.69 -8.54 6.27
C GLU A 67 1.85 -8.66 7.27
N THR A 68 1.83 -7.89 8.36
CA THR A 68 2.95 -7.82 9.33
C THR A 68 2.55 -8.13 10.77
N GLY A 69 1.25 -8.09 11.08
CA GLY A 69 0.73 -8.20 12.45
C GLY A 69 0.81 -6.90 13.27
N LEU A 70 1.44 -5.84 12.76
CA LEU A 70 1.57 -4.56 13.46
C LEU A 70 0.25 -3.79 13.50
N ALA A 71 -0.04 -3.17 14.64
CA ALA A 71 -1.18 -2.30 14.86
C ALA A 71 -0.76 -0.82 14.87
N PRO A 72 -1.71 0.13 14.77
CA PRO A 72 -1.41 1.56 14.83
C PRO A 72 -0.63 2.00 16.08
N GLY A 73 -0.73 1.27 17.19
CA GLY A 73 0.03 1.54 18.42
C GLY A 73 1.50 1.09 18.38
N ASP A 74 1.88 0.26 17.41
CA ASP A 74 3.25 -0.27 17.28
C ASP A 74 4.15 0.63 16.42
N VAL A 75 3.55 1.61 15.73
CA VAL A 75 4.24 2.46 14.75
C VAL A 75 3.93 3.93 15.00
N THR A 76 4.82 4.80 14.53
CA THR A 76 4.59 6.25 14.50
C THR A 76 4.65 6.70 13.05
N VAL A 77 3.63 7.44 12.59
CA VAL A 77 3.62 8.03 11.26
C VAL A 77 4.55 9.24 11.24
N LEU A 78 5.50 9.24 10.32
CA LEU A 78 6.40 10.36 10.07
C LEU A 78 5.81 11.17 8.91
N ALA A 79 5.56 12.47 9.13
CA ALA A 79 5.05 13.42 8.14
C ALA A 79 6.17 14.30 7.59
#